data_AF-M4RI20-F1
#
_entry.id   AF-M4RI20-F1
#
_cell.length_a   1.000
_cell.length_b   1.000
_cell.length_c   1.000
_cell.angle_alpha   90.00
_cell.angle_beta   90.00
_cell.angle_gamma   90.00
#
_symmetry.space_group_name_H-M   'P 1'
#
loop_
_entity.id
_entity.type
_entity.pdbx_description
1 polymer ?
#
loop_
_entity_poly.entity_id
_entity_poly.type
_entity_poly.pdbx_seq_one_letter_code
_entity_poly.pdbx_strand_id
1 'polypeptide(L)'
;MISKNNANQLSLEELRELVPQLQRITKKYKHSESIQNSLFDISELASSINELSSLYPAIHDIIGDLMPAQNFFVAFYEEEKKSLILSISWTNSMSK
;
A
#
# COMPACT_ATOMS: atom_id res chain seq x y z
N MET A 1 51.27 13.72 -22.86
CA MET A 1 50.91 12.74 -21.81
C MET A 1 50.54 13.58 -20.59
N ILE A 2 49.28 13.70 -20.15
CA ILE A 2 48.38 12.68 -19.59
C ILE A 2 46.94 13.15 -19.88
N SER A 3 46.21 12.44 -20.74
CA SER A 3 44.75 12.56 -20.83
C SER A 3 44.17 11.44 -19.98
N LYS A 4 43.76 11.76 -18.75
CA LYS A 4 43.08 10.81 -17.85
C LYS A 4 41.64 11.27 -17.66
N ASN A 5 40.73 10.51 -18.27
CA ASN A 5 39.36 10.21 -17.81
C ASN A 5 38.53 11.37 -17.24
N ASN A 6 37.95 12.18 -18.11
CA ASN A 6 36.80 13.04 -17.78
C ASN A 6 35.43 12.35 -18.04
N ALA A 7 35.41 11.05 -18.34
CA ALA A 7 34.17 10.31 -18.65
C ALA A 7 33.40 9.81 -17.40
N ASN A 8 33.88 10.08 -16.19
CA ASN A 8 33.32 9.56 -14.93
C ASN A 8 33.18 10.60 -13.80
N GLN A 9 33.32 11.90 -14.08
CA GLN A 9 33.11 12.95 -13.09
C GLN A 9 31.84 13.73 -13.42
N LEU A 10 30.74 13.34 -12.78
CA LEU A 10 29.51 14.15 -12.73
C LEU A 10 29.83 15.47 -12.02
N SER A 11 29.38 16.58 -12.60
CA SER A 11 29.49 17.89 -11.96
C SER A 11 28.66 17.94 -10.67
N LEU A 12 29.03 18.83 -9.75
CA LEU A 12 28.30 19.03 -8.49
C LEU A 12 26.82 19.36 -8.73
N GLU A 13 26.51 20.05 -9.82
CA GLU A 13 25.15 20.43 -10.20
C GLU A 13 24.35 19.21 -10.69
N GLU A 14 24.94 18.36 -11.53
CA GLU A 14 24.32 17.10 -11.95
C GLU A 14 24.07 16.18 -10.75
N LEU A 15 25.00 16.12 -9.78
CA LEU A 15 24.80 15.33 -8.56
C LEU A 15 23.63 15.87 -7.70
N ARG A 16 23.48 17.20 -7.59
CA ARG A 16 22.37 17.83 -6.86
C ARG A 16 21.02 17.51 -7.48
N GLU A 17 20.94 17.40 -8.80
CA GLU A 17 19.71 17.02 -9.50
C GLU A 17 19.42 15.51 -9.40
N LEU A 18 20.44 14.66 -9.34
CA LEU A 18 20.27 13.20 -9.24
C LEU A 18 19.76 12.74 -7.86
N VAL A 19 20.16 13.39 -6.77
CA VAL A 19 19.71 13.03 -5.40
C VAL A 19 18.18 13.02 -5.26
N PRO A 20 17.43 14.08 -5.60
CA PRO A 20 15.96 14.07 -5.47
C PRO A 20 15.30 13.06 -6.43
N GLN A 21 15.89 12.80 -7.61
CA GLN A 21 15.42 11.77 -8.52
C GLN A 21 15.54 10.37 -7.91
N LEU A 22 16.70 10.03 -7.36
CA LEU A 22 16.92 8.77 -6.66
C LEU A 22 15.99 8.64 -5.46
N GLN A 23 15.84 9.69 -4.64
CA GLN A 23 14.92 9.69 -3.52
C GLN A 23 13.47 9.43 -3.96
N ARG A 24 13.03 10.02 -5.08
CA ARG A 24 11.70 9.78 -5.64
C ARG A 24 11.53 8.33 -6.09
N ILE A 25 12.53 7.76 -6.76
CA ILE A 25 12.52 6.36 -7.19
C ILE A 25 12.49 5.43 -5.98
N THR A 26 13.35 5.66 -4.99
CA THR A 26 13.38 4.88 -3.75
C THR A 26 12.05 4.95 -3.00
N LYS A 27 11.41 6.12 -2.91
CA LYS A 27 10.08 6.27 -2.29
C LYS A 27 9.02 5.45 -3.03
N LYS A 28 9.00 5.51 -4.37
CA LYS A 28 8.08 4.70 -5.18
C LYS A 28 8.32 3.20 -4.97
N TYR A 29 9.58 2.78 -4.92
CA TYR A 29 9.93 1.38 -4.71
C TYR A 29 9.46 0.87 -3.35
N LYS A 30 9.77 1.62 -2.28
CA LYS A 30 9.30 1.29 -0.92
C LYS A 30 7.78 1.22 -0.82
N HIS A 31 7.08 2.13 -1.48
CA HIS A 31 5.62 2.10 -1.51
C HIS A 31 5.08 0.85 -2.24
N SER A 32 5.68 0.50 -3.39
CA SER A 32 5.31 -0.72 -4.13
C SER A 32 5.59 -1.99 -3.33
N GLU A 33 6.71 -2.05 -2.61
CA GLU A 33 7.05 -3.15 -1.71
C GLU A 33 6.03 -3.29 -0.58
N SER A 34 5.62 -2.18 0.04
CA SER A 34 4.58 -2.17 1.07
C SER A 34 3.25 -2.73 0.53
N ILE A 35 2.82 -2.28 -0.66
CA ILE A 35 1.60 -2.79 -1.30
C ILE A 35 1.71 -4.30 -1.58
N GLN A 36 2.86 -4.74 -2.10
CA GLN A 36 3.08 -6.14 -2.43
C GLN A 36 2.99 -7.04 -1.20
N ASN A 37 3.58 -6.61 -0.07
CA ASN A 37 3.51 -7.31 1.20
C ASN A 37 2.07 -7.40 1.72
N SER A 38 1.34 -6.27 1.73
CA SER A 38 -0.06 -6.26 2.15
C SER A 38 -0.95 -7.15 1.28
N LEU A 39 -0.73 -7.20 -0.05
CA LEU A 39 -1.46 -8.11 -0.93
C LEU A 39 -1.13 -9.58 -0.62
N PHE A 40 0.11 -9.87 -0.24
CA PHE A 40 0.51 -11.21 0.18
C PHE A 40 -0.20 -11.60 1.48
N ASP A 41 -0.21 -10.72 2.49
CA ASP A 41 -0.91 -10.94 3.76
C ASP A 41 -2.41 -11.18 3.53
N ILE A 42 -3.06 -10.37 2.67
CA ILE A 42 -4.47 -10.57 2.29
C ILE A 42 -4.68 -11.94 1.63
N SER A 43 -3.76 -12.36 0.75
CA SER A 43 -3.86 -13.64 0.04
C SER A 43 -3.71 -14.83 0.99
N GLU A 44 -2.81 -14.74 1.96
CA GLU A 44 -2.62 -15.74 3.01
C GLU A 44 -3.85 -15.83 3.92
N LEU A 45 -4.42 -14.68 4.33
CA LEU A 45 -5.65 -14.62 5.12
C LEU A 45 -6.84 -15.21 4.36
N ALA A 46 -7.01 -14.83 3.08
CA ALA A 46 -8.08 -15.36 2.25
C ALA A 46 -7.98 -16.89 2.06
N SER A 47 -6.76 -17.44 2.09
CA SER A 47 -6.53 -18.87 1.95
C SER A 47 -6.72 -19.66 3.25
N SER A 48 -6.64 -19.00 4.42
CA SER A 48 -6.67 -19.62 5.74
C SER A 48 -7.99 -19.43 6.50
N ILE A 49 -8.77 -18.41 6.16
CA ILE A 49 -10.02 -18.08 6.84
C ILE A 49 -11.20 -18.86 6.25
N ASN A 50 -11.97 -19.52 7.12
CA ASN A 50 -13.18 -20.25 6.74
C ASN A 50 -14.44 -19.34 6.71
N GLU A 51 -14.42 -18.20 7.40
CA GLU A 51 -15.58 -17.32 7.56
C GLU A 51 -15.29 -15.90 7.08
N LEU A 52 -16.05 -15.47 6.08
CA LEU A 52 -15.90 -14.17 5.44
C LEU A 52 -16.06 -12.99 6.41
N SER A 53 -16.85 -13.17 7.48
CA SER A 53 -17.05 -12.19 8.56
C SER A 53 -15.74 -11.80 9.27
N SER A 54 -14.75 -12.69 9.29
CA SER A 54 -13.43 -12.46 9.89
C SER A 54 -12.39 -11.95 8.89
N LEU A 55 -12.64 -12.14 7.59
CA LEU A 55 -11.74 -11.69 6.52
C LEU A 55 -11.80 -10.17 6.30
N TYR A 56 -13.00 -9.59 6.26
CA TYR A 56 -13.12 -8.14 6.01
C TYR A 56 -12.46 -7.28 7.09
N PRO A 57 -12.49 -7.68 8.38
CA PRO A 57 -11.70 -7.02 9.39
C PRO A 57 -10.21 -7.01 9.14
N ALA A 58 -9.65 -8.17 8.86
CA ALA A 58 -8.23 -8.28 8.61
C ALA A 58 -7.80 -7.50 7.36
N ILE A 59 -8.61 -7.48 6.28
CA ILE A 59 -8.34 -6.65 5.10
C ILE A 59 -8.33 -5.16 5.45
N HIS A 60 -9.31 -4.69 6.24
CA HIS A 60 -9.39 -3.28 6.60
C HIS A 60 -8.17 -2.84 7.41
N ASP A 61 -7.71 -3.67 8.36
CA ASP A 61 -6.52 -3.38 9.16
C ASP A 61 -5.25 -3.29 8.28
N ILE A 62 -5.07 -4.25 7.37
CA ILE A 62 -3.94 -4.25 6.42
C ILE A 62 -3.94 -3.00 5.52
N ILE A 63 -5.11 -2.57 5.04
CA ILE A 63 -5.23 -1.35 4.23
C ILE A 63 -5.01 -0.09 5.07
N GLY A 64 -5.39 -0.13 6.36
CA GLY A 64 -5.14 0.95 7.33
C GLY A 64 -3.66 1.25 7.54
N ASP A 65 -2.80 0.22 7.45
CA ASP A 65 -1.35 0.37 7.55
C ASP A 65 -0.71 0.97 6.29
N LEU A 66 -1.37 0.84 5.13
CA LEU A 66 -0.89 1.40 3.86
C LEU A 66 -1.28 2.86 3.65
N MET A 67 -2.47 3.24 4.10
CA MET A 67 -3.05 4.56 3.88
C MET A 67 -4.12 4.90 4.93
N PRO A 68 -4.47 6.19 5.12
CA PRO A 68 -5.62 6.56 5.94
C PRO A 68 -6.91 5.92 5.41
N ALA A 69 -7.33 4.82 6.02
CA ALA A 69 -8.46 3.99 5.57
C ALA A 69 -9.81 4.39 6.21
N GLN A 70 -9.91 5.58 6.81
CA GLN A 70 -11.12 6.06 7.50
C GLN A 70 -12.39 6.05 6.62
N ASN A 71 -12.21 6.09 5.30
CA ASN A 71 -13.30 6.08 4.32
C ASN A 71 -13.34 4.79 3.48
N PHE A 72 -12.69 3.71 3.94
CA PHE A 72 -12.66 2.43 3.25
C PHE A 72 -13.77 1.50 3.79
N PHE A 73 -14.69 1.06 2.93
CA PHE A 73 -15.82 0.24 3.33
C PHE A 73 -15.98 -0.96 2.41
N VAL A 74 -16.39 -2.10 2.97
CA VAL A 74 -16.78 -3.30 2.22
C VAL A 74 -18.28 -3.54 2.40
N ALA A 75 -18.98 -3.70 1.29
CA ALA A 75 -20.42 -3.92 1.25
C ALA A 75 -20.77 -5.16 0.42
N PHE A 76 -21.80 -5.87 0.86
CA PHE A 76 -22.39 -6.94 0.06
C PHE A 76 -23.44 -6.36 -0.86
N TYR A 77 -23.35 -6.69 -2.14
CA TYR A 77 -24.39 -6.38 -3.11
C TYR A 77 -25.36 -7.55 -3.21
N GLU A 78 -26.64 -7.30 -2.91
CA GLU A 78 -27.72 -8.28 -3.07
C GLU A 78 -28.51 -7.95 -4.35
N GLU A 79 -28.35 -8.78 -5.38
CA GLU A 79 -28.91 -8.53 -6.70
C GLU A 79 -30.44 -8.53 -6.71
N GLU A 80 -31.07 -9.45 -5.96
CA GLU A 80 -32.53 -9.57 -5.91
C GLU A 80 -33.22 -8.33 -5.35
N LYS A 81 -32.60 -7.66 -4.37
CA LYS A 81 -33.14 -6.48 -3.71
C LYS A 81 -32.57 -5.17 -4.28
N LYS A 82 -31.61 -5.24 -5.22
CA LYS A 82 -30.83 -4.11 -5.72
C LYS A 82 -30.31 -3.22 -4.59
N SER A 83 -29.89 -3.84 -3.48
CA SER A 83 -29.48 -3.13 -2.27
C SER A 83 -28.04 -3.45 -1.92
N LEU A 84 -27.33 -2.44 -1.43
CA LEU A 84 -26.04 -2.60 -0.78
C LEU A 84 -26.28 -2.80 0.71
N ILE A 85 -25.86 -3.94 1.25
CA ILE A 85 -25.82 -4.20 2.68
C ILE A 85 -24.42 -3.81 3.16
N LEU A 86 -24.32 -2.66 3.83
CA LEU A 86 -23.09 -2.25 4.48
C LEU A 86 -22.89 -3.15 5.71
N SER A 87 -21.81 -3.95 5.73
CA SER A 87 -21.45 -4.69 6.93
C SER A 87 -20.85 -3.73 7.95
N ILE A 88 -21.69 -3.10 8.76
CA ILE A 88 -21.25 -2.29 9.90
C ILE A 88 -20.93 -3.20 11.09
N SER A 89 -19.92 -4.07 10.96
CA SER A 89 -19.29 -4.70 12.14
C SER A 89 -18.32 -3.73 12.85
N TRP A 90 -18.25 -2.48 12.41
CA TRP A 90 -17.25 -1.49 12.81
C TRP A 90 -17.89 -0.35 13.60
N THR A 91 -18.20 -0.60 14.87
CA THR A 91 -18.54 0.49 15.79
C THR A 91 -17.62 0.58 17.00
N ASN A 92 -16.57 -0.27 17.11
CA ASN A 92 -15.77 -0.24 18.33
C ASN A 92 -14.29 -0.59 18.12
N SER A 93 -13.49 0.39 17.66
CA SER A 93 -12.11 0.59 18.16
C SER A 93 -11.53 1.94 17.69
N MET A 94 -12.27 3.05 17.87
CA MET A 94 -11.65 4.37 17.97
C MET A 94 -11.68 4.81 19.43
N SER A 95 -10.84 4.16 20.24
CA SER A 95 -10.34 4.78 21.47
C SER A 95 -9.01 4.14 21.87
N LYS A 96 -7.95 4.59 21.20
CA LYS A 96 -6.73 5.07 21.86
C LYS A 96 -5.85 5.84 20.88
#